data_AF-A0A7S0MMF3-F1
#
_entry.id   AF-A0A7S0MMF3-F1
#
_cell.length_a   1.000
_cell.length_b   1.000
_cell.length_c   1.000
_cell.angle_alpha   90.00
_cell.angle_beta   90.00
_cell.angle_gamma   90.00
#
_symmetry.space_group_name_H-M   'P 1'
#
loop_
_entity.id
_entity.type
_entity.pdbx_description
1 polymer ?
#
loop_
_entity_poly.entity_id
_entity_poly.type
_entity_poly.pdbx_seq_one_letter_code
_entity_poly.pdbx_strand_id
1 'polypeptide(L)'
;QPDKMGAGLAYHAARLYTTYITAARKHGIQIFPAVLPGYDDRKMRGSARPAVPREDGATYLKAWELIRWFLRCQETGPQPIVMLNSFNEWHEGTQIEPSLEFNDTFVHWTRDIKAGIEGGLASDAPCPVPETLARFECHPDDAL
;
A
#
# COMPACT_ATOMS: atom_id res chain seq x y z
N GLN A 1 5.76 -13.18 14.25
CA GLN A 1 4.39 -13.25 14.80
C GLN A 1 3.41 -12.88 13.68
N PRO A 2 2.78 -13.87 13.03
CA PRO A 2 1.94 -13.68 11.83
C PRO A 2 0.68 -12.83 12.07
N ASP A 3 0.17 -12.86 13.30
CA ASP A 3 -1.00 -12.13 13.80
C ASP A 3 -0.79 -10.62 13.95
N LYS A 4 0.46 -10.16 14.00
CA LYS A 4 0.82 -8.73 14.08
C LYS A 4 1.17 -8.10 12.72
N MET A 5 1.23 -8.88 11.63
CA MET A 5 1.78 -8.40 10.36
C MET A 5 0.80 -7.53 9.57
N GLY A 6 -0.52 -7.76 9.61
CA GLY A 6 -1.48 -6.97 8.82
C GLY A 6 -1.58 -5.50 9.28
N ALA A 7 -1.82 -5.29 10.58
CA ALA A 7 -1.82 -3.94 11.17
C ALA A 7 -0.42 -3.33 11.26
N GLY A 8 0.60 -4.14 11.57
CA GLY A 8 2.00 -3.71 11.58
C GLY A 8 2.48 -3.24 10.21
N LEU A 9 2.10 -3.90 9.11
CA LEU A 9 2.58 -3.55 7.77
C LEU A 9 2.11 -2.15 7.36
N ALA A 10 0.82 -1.84 7.52
CA ALA A 10 0.30 -0.52 7.16
C ALA A 10 0.90 0.60 8.02
N TYR A 11 1.09 0.35 9.31
CA TYR A 11 1.75 1.28 10.23
C TYR A 11 3.23 1.50 9.87
N HIS A 12 4.01 0.42 9.72
CA HIS A 12 5.42 0.50 9.39
C HIS A 12 5.63 1.11 8.00
N ALA A 13 4.78 0.79 7.03
CA ALA A 13 4.82 1.41 5.70
C ALA A 13 4.58 2.92 5.80
N ALA A 14 3.57 3.36 6.57
CA ALA A 14 3.30 4.78 6.75
C ALA A 14 4.46 5.54 7.41
N ARG A 15 5.15 4.94 8.40
CA ARG A 15 6.36 5.51 9.01
C ARG A 15 7.55 5.59 8.05
N LEU A 16 7.75 4.57 7.23
CA LEU A 16 8.82 4.58 6.23
C LEU A 16 8.53 5.63 5.15
N TYR A 17 7.28 5.75 4.75
CA TYR A 17 6.85 6.71 3.74
C TYR A 17 7.03 8.16 4.15
N THR A 18 6.77 8.54 5.41
CA THR A 18 7.07 9.92 5.86
C THR A 18 8.55 10.23 5.70
N THR A 19 9.43 9.30 6.07
CA THR A 19 10.88 9.43 5.91
C THR A 19 11.28 9.58 4.43
N TYR A 20 10.72 8.74 3.56
CA TYR A 20 11.01 8.78 2.13
C TYR A 20 10.49 10.03 1.44
N ILE A 21 9.29 10.51 1.78
CA ILE A 21 8.71 11.75 1.25
C ILE A 21 9.61 12.94 1.59
N THR A 22 10.07 13.05 2.84
CA THR A 22 10.96 14.15 3.25
C THR A 22 12.27 14.12 2.47
N ALA A 23 12.88 12.93 2.32
CA ALA A 23 14.12 12.78 1.55
C ALA A 23 13.91 13.08 0.05
N ALA A 24 12.84 12.55 -0.54
CA ALA A 24 12.46 12.77 -1.94
C ALA A 24 12.32 14.26 -2.27
N ARG A 25 11.55 15.00 -1.45
CA ARG A 25 11.35 16.45 -1.60
C ARG A 25 12.66 17.21 -1.51
N LYS A 26 13.52 16.88 -0.53
CA LYS A 26 14.82 17.54 -0.34
C LYS A 26 15.73 17.40 -1.57
N HIS A 27 15.63 16.28 -2.29
CA HIS A 27 16.51 15.95 -3.41
C HIS A 27 15.84 16.07 -4.79
N GLY A 28 14.56 16.47 -4.85
CA GLY A 28 13.81 16.55 -6.11
C GLY A 28 13.61 15.19 -6.78
N ILE A 29 13.61 14.10 -6.02
CA ILE A 29 13.45 12.73 -6.53
C ILE A 29 11.99 12.34 -6.47
N GLN A 30 11.44 11.84 -7.57
CA GLN A 30 10.10 11.24 -7.57
C GLN A 30 10.17 9.77 -7.15
N ILE A 31 9.26 9.36 -6.26
CA ILE A 31 9.15 7.97 -5.82
C ILE A 31 7.90 7.34 -6.43
N PHE A 32 8.05 6.13 -6.95
CA PHE A 32 6.95 5.30 -7.44
C PHE A 32 6.64 4.22 -6.41
N PRO A 33 5.65 4.42 -5.53
CA PRO A 33 5.30 3.41 -4.56
C PRO A 33 4.62 2.22 -5.24
N ALA A 34 4.70 1.04 -4.62
CA ALA A 34 4.06 -0.18 -5.10
C ALA A 34 2.84 -0.54 -4.26
N VAL A 35 1.81 -1.07 -4.91
CA VAL A 35 0.59 -1.60 -4.28
C VAL A 35 0.36 -3.05 -4.70
N LEU A 36 -0.11 -3.86 -3.77
CA LEU A 36 -0.41 -5.28 -3.96
C LEU A 36 -1.64 -5.67 -3.14
N PRO A 37 -2.46 -6.64 -3.58
CA PRO A 37 -3.68 -7.04 -2.89
C PRO A 37 -3.44 -7.89 -1.64
N GLY A 38 -2.26 -8.50 -1.53
CA GLY A 38 -1.83 -9.42 -0.49
C GLY A 38 -0.58 -10.15 -0.95
N TYR A 39 -0.03 -11.04 -0.12
CA TYR A 39 1.17 -11.81 -0.42
C TYR A 39 1.13 -13.17 0.30
N ASP A 40 1.36 -14.26 -0.43
CA ASP A 40 1.54 -15.58 0.15
C ASP A 40 2.32 -16.50 -0.78
N ASP A 41 3.62 -16.69 -0.49
CA ASP A 41 4.50 -17.59 -1.22
C ASP A 41 4.72 -18.95 -0.53
N ARG A 42 3.97 -19.23 0.56
CA ARG A 42 4.19 -20.40 1.43
C ARG A 42 4.02 -21.74 0.70
N LYS A 43 3.16 -21.77 -0.33
CA LYS A 43 2.95 -22.97 -1.16
C LYS A 43 4.23 -23.42 -1.88
N MET A 44 5.08 -22.47 -2.30
CA MET A 44 6.33 -22.77 -3.00
C MET A 44 7.53 -22.77 -2.04
N ARG A 45 7.56 -21.84 -1.08
CA ARG A 45 8.79 -21.49 -0.32
C ARG A 45 8.71 -21.90 1.16
N GLY A 46 7.67 -22.61 1.57
CA GLY A 46 7.52 -23.21 2.90
C GLY A 46 6.66 -22.40 3.87
N SER A 47 6.04 -23.08 4.83
CA SER A 47 4.99 -22.54 5.71
C SER A 47 5.46 -21.49 6.73
N ALA A 48 6.76 -21.42 7.02
CA ALA A 48 7.34 -20.45 7.95
C ALA A 48 7.48 -19.03 7.36
N ARG A 49 7.20 -18.86 6.05
CA ARG A 49 7.32 -17.58 5.36
C ARG A 49 6.24 -16.59 5.83
N PRO A 50 6.55 -15.28 5.84
CA PRO A 50 5.55 -14.25 6.12
C PRO A 50 4.47 -14.23 5.04
N ALA A 51 3.23 -13.96 5.44
CA ALA A 51 2.10 -13.80 4.54
C ALA A 51 1.31 -12.55 4.94
N VAL A 52 0.72 -11.91 3.94
CA VAL A 52 -0.19 -10.77 4.08
C VAL A 52 -1.52 -11.20 3.50
N PRO A 53 -2.54 -11.48 4.33
CA PRO A 53 -3.84 -11.91 3.83
C PRO A 53 -4.50 -10.81 3.01
N ARG A 54 -5.33 -11.20 2.04
CA ARG A 54 -6.12 -10.25 1.24
C ARG A 54 -7.28 -9.61 2.02
N GLU A 55 -7.74 -10.28 3.08
CA GLU A 55 -8.88 -9.84 3.92
C GLU A 55 -10.11 -9.45 3.07
N ASP A 56 -10.51 -10.32 2.14
CA ASP A 56 -11.60 -10.07 1.19
C ASP A 56 -11.48 -8.74 0.42
N GLY A 57 -10.24 -8.29 0.20
CA GLY A 57 -9.93 -7.05 -0.48
C GLY A 57 -9.59 -5.87 0.43
N ALA A 58 -9.86 -5.96 1.73
CA ALA A 58 -9.61 -4.87 2.67
C ALA A 58 -8.12 -4.46 2.71
N THR A 59 -7.20 -5.42 2.59
CA THR A 59 -5.76 -5.15 2.50
C THR A 59 -5.42 -4.26 1.30
N TYR A 60 -6.01 -4.54 0.13
CA TYR A 60 -5.78 -3.78 -1.10
C TYR A 60 -6.29 -2.35 -0.99
N LEU A 61 -7.51 -2.18 -0.45
CA LEU A 61 -8.12 -0.86 -0.28
C LEU A 61 -7.32 0.00 0.70
N LYS A 62 -6.92 -0.55 1.87
CA LYS A 62 -6.04 0.12 2.83
C LYS A 62 -4.69 0.51 2.22
N ALA A 63 -4.10 -0.37 1.41
CA ALA A 63 -2.85 -0.08 0.72
C ALA A 63 -3.03 1.09 -0.27
N TRP A 64 -4.11 1.11 -1.05
CA TRP A 64 -4.43 2.21 -1.95
C TRP A 64 -4.69 3.53 -1.23
N GLU A 65 -5.35 3.54 -0.07
CA GLU A 65 -5.51 4.74 0.76
C GLU A 65 -4.15 5.32 1.15
N LEU A 66 -3.23 4.46 1.59
CA LEU A 66 -1.87 4.88 1.92
C LEU A 66 -1.10 5.37 0.69
N ILE A 67 -1.25 4.72 -0.47
CA ILE A 67 -0.65 5.20 -1.73
C ILE A 67 -1.21 6.56 -2.14
N ARG A 68 -2.53 6.76 -2.06
CA ARG A 68 -3.15 8.05 -2.38
C ARG A 68 -2.59 9.14 -1.47
N TRP A 69 -2.51 8.89 -0.17
CA TRP A 69 -1.85 9.80 0.76
C TRP A 69 -0.39 10.07 0.37
N PHE A 70 0.39 9.03 0.05
CA PHE A 70 1.78 9.16 -0.37
C PHE A 70 1.94 10.04 -1.61
N LEU A 71 1.12 9.80 -2.64
CA LEU A 71 1.16 10.58 -3.88
C LEU A 71 0.84 12.05 -3.64
N ARG A 72 -0.16 12.34 -2.79
CA ARG A 72 -0.47 13.73 -2.40
C ARG A 72 0.69 14.37 -1.67
N CYS A 73 1.35 13.63 -0.78
CA CYS A 73 2.38 14.16 0.09
C CYS A 73 3.78 14.20 -0.52
N GLN A 74 4.10 13.45 -1.58
CA GLN A 74 5.44 13.55 -2.16
C GLN A 74 5.62 14.87 -2.92
N GLU A 75 4.60 15.32 -3.68
CA GLU A 75 4.62 16.56 -4.48
C GLU A 75 5.86 16.71 -5.38
N THR A 76 6.46 15.60 -5.79
CA THR A 76 7.65 15.53 -6.64
C THR A 76 7.32 14.88 -7.98
N GLY A 77 7.93 15.40 -9.05
CA GLY A 77 7.82 14.86 -10.41
C GLY A 77 6.62 15.41 -11.21
N PRO A 78 6.57 15.11 -12.52
CA PRO A 78 5.61 15.74 -13.43
C PRO A 78 4.18 15.18 -13.33
N GLN A 79 4.03 13.92 -12.91
CA GLN A 79 2.73 13.23 -12.84
C GLN A 79 2.78 12.05 -11.86
N PRO A 80 1.69 11.70 -11.17
CA PRO A 80 1.68 10.58 -10.24
C PRO A 80 1.90 9.23 -10.96
N ILE A 81 2.79 8.40 -10.42
CA ILE A 81 3.06 7.04 -10.90
C ILE A 81 2.98 6.08 -9.72
N VAL A 82 2.30 4.95 -9.92
CA VAL A 82 2.17 3.85 -8.96
C VAL A 82 2.51 2.55 -9.67
N MET A 83 3.29 1.69 -9.02
CA MET A 83 3.53 0.34 -9.50
C MET A 83 2.47 -0.60 -8.93
N LEU A 84 1.79 -1.34 -9.81
CA LEU A 84 0.91 -2.43 -9.40
C LEU A 84 1.71 -3.73 -9.40
N ASN A 85 1.84 -4.34 -8.23
CA ASN A 85 2.50 -5.62 -8.06
C ASN A 85 1.45 -6.67 -7.63
N SER A 86 0.90 -7.48 -8.51
CA SER A 86 1.23 -7.67 -9.93
C SER A 86 -0.06 -7.91 -10.73
N PHE A 87 0.04 -7.97 -12.07
CA PHE A 87 -1.08 -8.51 -12.83
C PHE A 87 -1.29 -9.99 -12.49
N ASN A 88 -0.27 -10.83 -12.66
CA ASN A 88 -0.41 -12.30 -12.65
C ASN A 88 0.74 -13.09 -11.97
N GLU A 89 1.39 -12.57 -10.92
CA GLU A 89 2.36 -13.36 -10.15
C GLU A 89 1.66 -14.27 -9.12
N TRP A 90 1.05 -15.33 -9.65
CA TRP A 90 0.29 -16.32 -8.89
C TRP A 90 1.11 -17.04 -7.82
N HIS A 91 2.41 -17.22 -8.05
CA HIS A 91 3.29 -17.92 -7.13
C HIS A 91 3.47 -17.20 -5.80
N GLU A 92 3.36 -15.87 -5.80
CA GLU A 92 3.48 -15.03 -4.62
C GLU A 92 2.12 -14.55 -4.11
N GLY A 93 1.03 -14.95 -4.76
CA GLY A 93 -0.31 -14.56 -4.37
C GLY A 93 -0.58 -13.05 -4.51
N THR A 94 0.15 -12.34 -5.39
CA THR A 94 0.05 -10.87 -5.59
C THR A 94 -0.81 -10.46 -6.79
N GLN A 95 -1.32 -11.43 -7.56
CA GLN A 95 -2.09 -11.20 -8.78
C GLN A 95 -3.38 -10.40 -8.56
N ILE A 96 -3.70 -9.50 -9.48
CA ILE A 96 -5.05 -8.94 -9.63
C ILE A 96 -5.84 -9.56 -10.78
N GLU A 97 -5.19 -10.42 -11.58
CA GLU A 97 -5.82 -11.20 -12.64
C GLU A 97 -7.08 -11.91 -12.13
N PRO A 98 -8.16 -11.96 -12.94
CA PRO A 98 -9.38 -12.60 -12.49
C PRO A 98 -9.18 -14.03 -12.00
N SER A 99 -9.86 -14.36 -10.89
CA SER A 99 -9.73 -15.64 -10.19
C SER A 99 -11.10 -16.20 -9.84
N LEU A 100 -11.18 -17.48 -9.46
CA LEU A 100 -12.44 -18.06 -8.99
C LEU A 100 -12.87 -17.46 -7.64
N GLU A 101 -11.90 -17.07 -6.81
CA GLU A 101 -12.12 -16.53 -5.49
C GLU A 101 -12.60 -15.07 -5.51
N PHE A 102 -12.11 -14.28 -6.46
CA PHE A 102 -12.35 -12.82 -6.48
C PHE A 102 -12.94 -12.28 -7.79
N ASN A 103 -13.23 -13.14 -8.77
CA ASN A 103 -13.66 -12.74 -10.12
C ASN A 103 -12.76 -11.61 -10.66
N ASP A 104 -13.33 -10.57 -11.26
CA ASP A 104 -12.65 -9.38 -11.79
C ASP A 104 -12.55 -8.20 -10.79
N THR A 105 -12.90 -8.43 -9.52
CA THR A 105 -13.02 -7.39 -8.48
C THR A 105 -11.79 -6.48 -8.40
N PHE A 106 -10.58 -7.05 -8.34
CA PHE A 106 -9.35 -6.27 -8.18
C PHE A 106 -9.03 -5.41 -9.42
N VAL A 107 -9.33 -5.89 -10.62
CA VAL A 107 -9.17 -5.11 -11.86
C VAL A 107 -10.12 -3.92 -11.85
N HIS A 108 -11.38 -4.14 -11.47
CA HIS A 108 -12.39 -3.10 -11.38
C HIS A 108 -12.05 -2.04 -10.33
N TRP A 109 -11.67 -2.44 -9.13
CA TRP A 109 -11.21 -1.49 -8.12
C TRP A 109 -9.98 -0.71 -8.55
N THR A 110 -9.02 -1.35 -9.23
CA THR A 110 -7.83 -0.66 -9.75
C THR A 110 -8.22 0.44 -10.74
N ARG A 111 -9.14 0.15 -11.67
CA ARG A 111 -9.68 1.14 -12.60
C ARG A 111 -10.36 2.30 -11.87
N ASP A 112 -11.23 2.00 -10.92
CA ASP A 112 -12.04 3.00 -10.23
C ASP A 112 -11.16 3.91 -9.33
N ILE A 113 -10.16 3.32 -8.65
CA ILE A 113 -9.19 4.06 -7.84
C ILE A 113 -8.28 4.92 -8.71
N LYS A 114 -7.81 4.41 -9.87
CA LYS A 114 -7.06 5.20 -10.86
C LYS A 114 -7.86 6.42 -11.30
N ALA A 115 -9.12 6.24 -11.66
CA ALA A 115 -9.99 7.34 -12.06
C ALA A 115 -10.16 8.37 -10.93
N GLY A 116 -10.27 7.92 -9.68
CA GLY A 116 -10.33 8.79 -8.50
C GLY A 116 -9.02 9.52 -8.16
N ILE A 117 -7.86 9.02 -8.62
CA ILE A 117 -6.57 9.71 -8.53
C ILE A 117 -6.46 10.78 -9.63
N GLU A 118 -6.84 10.44 -10.85
CA GLU A 118 -6.85 11.37 -12.00
C GLU A 118 -7.86 12.51 -11.81
N GLY A 119 -9.00 12.22 -11.18
CA GLY A 119 -10.01 13.22 -10.80
C GLY A 119 -9.58 14.20 -9.70
N GLY A 120 -8.42 13.99 -9.06
CA GLY A 120 -7.83 14.95 -8.14
C GLY A 120 -6.98 14.35 -7.02
N LEU A 121 -5.68 14.68 -7.05
CA LEU A 121 -4.78 14.56 -5.90
C LEU A 121 -4.59 15.89 -5.16
N ALA A 122 -4.80 17.02 -5.84
CA ALA A 122 -4.44 18.35 -5.36
C ALA A 122 -5.31 18.79 -4.17
N SER A 123 -4.63 19.21 -3.10
CA SER A 123 -5.20 19.95 -1.99
C SER A 123 -4.11 20.89 -1.50
N ASP A 124 -4.45 22.17 -1.26
CA ASP A 124 -3.51 23.13 -0.68
C ASP A 124 -3.29 22.90 0.84
N ALA A 125 -3.95 21.89 1.41
CA ALA A 125 -3.78 21.53 2.81
C ALA A 125 -2.38 20.91 3.04
N PRO A 126 -1.74 21.19 4.19
CA PRO A 126 -0.51 20.51 4.59
C PRO A 126 -0.70 19.00 4.55
N CYS A 127 0.34 18.25 4.16
CA CYS A 127 0.32 16.79 4.17
C CYS A 127 -0.17 16.28 5.54
N PRO A 128 -1.35 15.63 5.61
CA PRO A 128 -1.90 15.18 6.89
C PRO A 128 -1.08 14.01 7.42
N VAL A 129 -1.12 13.76 8.73
CA VAL A 129 -0.58 12.51 9.29
C VAL A 129 -1.48 11.36 8.79
N PRO A 130 -0.93 10.27 8.22
CA PRO A 130 -1.73 9.11 7.83
C PRO A 130 -2.63 8.64 8.97
N GLU A 131 -3.91 8.35 8.70
CA GLU A 131 -4.81 7.81 9.72
C GLU A 131 -4.25 6.54 10.39
N THR A 132 -3.50 5.73 9.64
CA THR A 132 -2.80 4.56 10.16
C THR A 132 -1.72 4.88 11.17
N LEU A 133 -1.12 6.08 11.13
CA LEU A 133 -0.22 6.56 12.18
C LEU A 133 -0.99 7.20 13.33
N ALA A 134 -2.07 7.92 13.04
CA ALA A 134 -2.90 8.57 14.06
C ALA A 134 -3.63 7.57 14.98
N ARG A 135 -3.99 6.39 14.46
CA ARG A 135 -4.68 5.33 15.22
C ARG A 135 -3.73 4.43 16.02
N PHE A 136 -2.43 4.45 15.71
CA PHE A 136 -1.41 3.61 16.31
C PHE A 136 -0.26 4.49 16.83
N GLU A 137 -0.55 5.41 17.76
CA GLU A 137 0.50 5.83 18.70
C GLU A 137 0.88 4.58 19.50
N CYS A 138 2.00 3.93 19.15
CA CYS A 138 2.55 2.87 19.98
C CYS A 138 2.70 3.42 21.40
N HIS A 139 1.99 2.82 22.36
CA HIS A 139 2.39 2.95 23.74
C HIS A 139 3.83 2.41 23.82
N PRO A 140 4.75 3.06 24.56
CA PRO A 140 6.15 2.64 24.63
C PRO A 140 6.37 1.17 25.06
N ASP A 141 5.33 0.50 25.56
CA ASP A 141 5.36 -0.90 26.01
C ASP A 141 5.09 -1.93 24.90
N ASP A 142 4.65 -1.52 23.69
CA ASP A 142 4.36 -2.45 22.58
C ASP A 142 5.57 -2.74 21.67
N ALA A 143 6.71 -2.14 21.97
CA ALA A 143 7.98 -2.41 21.31
C ALA A 143 8.88 -3.23 22.25
N LEU A 144 8.66 -4.54 22.31
CA LEU A 144 9.65 -5.62 22.53
C LEU A 144 8.99 -7.00 22.41
#